data_AF-F0BJT8-F1
#
_entry.id   AF-F0BJT8-F1
#
_cell.length_a   1.000
_cell.length_b   1.000
_cell.length_c   1.000
_cell.angle_alpha   90.00
_cell.angle_beta   90.00
_cell.angle_gamma   90.00
#
_symmetry.space_group_name_H-M   'P 1'
#
loop_
_entity.id
_entity.type
_entity.pdbx_description
1 polymer ?
#
loop_
_entity_poly.entity_id
_entity_poly.type
_entity_poly.pdbx_seq_one_letter_code
_entity_poly.pdbx_strand_id
1 'polypeptide(L)'
;MSEQSWLAYTGAIAGIIGAVTGIAGAVLAFMALRRTGQLKSLDLRLELRRTESTLQSDIHGLAPLLESAKASRTRLAAAQGAYHSGATKHWLTQWDADLADANSLGEGASVLDIDCLAFSQAELEARLVTVHKLQRQVAQLAGKYQSSLAADDVAREQLRADQRVITQARLEGKI
;
A
#
# COMPACT_ATOMS: atom_id res chain seq x y z
N MET A 1 -1.04 15.81 -22.66
CA MET A 1 -1.56 15.12 -21.46
C MET A 1 -3.02 14.82 -21.72
N SER A 2 -3.42 13.54 -21.81
CA SER A 2 -4.80 13.17 -22.09
C SER A 2 -5.64 13.24 -20.82
N GLU A 3 -6.87 13.74 -20.90
CA GLU A 3 -7.81 13.81 -19.77
C GLU A 3 -8.01 12.45 -19.07
N GLN A 4 -7.80 11.36 -19.82
CA GLN A 4 -7.93 9.99 -19.36
C GLN A 4 -6.86 9.57 -18.33
N SER A 5 -5.65 10.13 -18.41
CA SER A 5 -4.58 9.83 -17.45
C SER A 5 -4.70 10.65 -16.16
N TRP A 6 -5.25 11.87 -16.22
CA TRP A 6 -5.63 12.63 -15.02
C TRP A 6 -6.75 11.93 -14.25
N LEU A 7 -7.81 11.50 -14.93
CA LEU A 7 -8.94 10.79 -14.29
C LEU A 7 -8.52 9.44 -13.69
N ALA A 8 -7.61 8.72 -14.34
CA ALA A 8 -7.04 7.48 -13.79
C ALA A 8 -6.15 7.76 -12.56
N TYR A 9 -5.35 8.83 -12.58
CA TYR A 9 -4.48 9.26 -11.48
C TYR A 9 -5.29 9.73 -10.27
N THR A 10 -6.29 10.59 -10.47
CA THR A 10 -7.22 11.00 -9.41
C THR A 10 -8.10 9.85 -8.94
N GLY A 11 -8.49 8.94 -9.84
CA GLY A 11 -9.31 7.77 -9.50
C GLY A 11 -8.58 6.73 -8.65
N ALA A 12 -7.30 6.48 -8.93
CA ALA A 12 -6.48 5.58 -8.12
C ALA A 12 -6.18 6.18 -6.73
N ILE A 13 -5.81 7.46 -6.66
CA ILE A 13 -5.52 8.14 -5.39
C ILE A 13 -6.80 8.35 -4.57
N ALA A 14 -7.90 8.76 -5.19
CA ALA A 14 -9.19 8.90 -4.52
C ALA A 14 -9.78 7.55 -4.11
N GLY A 15 -9.52 6.48 -4.87
CA GLY A 15 -9.92 5.11 -4.50
C GLY A 15 -9.18 4.61 -3.27
N ILE A 16 -7.89 4.91 -3.14
CA ILE A 16 -7.05 4.52 -1.99
C ILE A 16 -7.38 5.34 -0.74
N ILE A 17 -7.48 6.68 -0.88
CA ILE A 17 -7.92 7.55 0.23
C ILE A 17 -9.36 7.22 0.61
N GLY A 18 -10.22 6.91 -0.37
CA GLY A 18 -11.61 6.53 -0.18
C GLY A 18 -11.78 5.18 0.55
N ALA A 19 -10.96 4.18 0.24
CA ALA A 19 -10.96 2.91 0.95
C ALA A 19 -10.44 3.05 2.39
N VAL A 20 -9.33 3.78 2.60
CA VAL A 20 -8.74 4.02 3.92
C VAL A 20 -9.66 4.89 4.80
N THR A 21 -10.28 5.93 4.21
CA THR A 21 -11.24 6.80 4.90
C THR A 21 -12.58 6.10 5.10
N GLY A 22 -12.99 5.21 4.19
CA GLY A 22 -14.18 4.38 4.33
C GLY A 22 -14.07 3.39 5.49
N ILE A 23 -12.90 2.75 5.66
CA ILE A 23 -12.62 1.86 6.79
C ILE A 23 -12.52 2.67 8.09
N ALA A 24 -11.84 3.82 8.09
CA ALA A 24 -11.80 4.70 9.26
C ALA A 24 -13.19 5.25 9.64
N GLY A 25 -14.03 5.54 8.64
CA GLY A 25 -15.41 5.98 8.81
C GLY A 25 -16.31 4.89 9.37
N ALA A 26 -16.16 3.65 8.91
CA ALA A 26 -16.85 2.49 9.47
C ALA A 26 -16.47 2.24 10.93
N VAL A 27 -15.19 2.42 11.29
CA VAL A 27 -14.69 2.25 12.67
C VAL A 27 -15.10 3.42 13.57
N LEU A 28 -15.12 4.66 13.07
CA LEU A 28 -15.67 5.80 13.82
C LEU A 28 -17.18 5.68 14.01
N ALA A 29 -17.90 5.19 12.99
CA ALA A 29 -19.32 4.85 13.11
C ALA A 29 -19.53 3.73 14.13
N PHE A 30 -18.63 2.75 14.20
CA PHE A 30 -18.62 1.68 15.19
C PHE A 30 -18.31 2.19 16.61
N MET A 31 -17.35 3.10 16.78
CA MET A 31 -17.10 3.81 18.03
C MET A 31 -18.27 4.73 18.43
N ALA A 32 -19.06 5.22 17.47
CA ALA A 32 -20.29 5.96 17.74
C ALA A 32 -21.43 5.01 18.19
N LEU A 33 -21.55 3.82 17.57
CA LEU A 33 -22.44 2.72 17.98
C LEU A 33 -22.07 2.14 19.37
N ARG A 34 -20.80 2.22 19.76
CA ARG A 34 -20.32 1.93 21.13
C ARG A 34 -20.93 2.89 22.16
N ARG A 35 -21.08 4.17 21.82
CA ARG A 35 -21.63 5.19 22.75
C ARG A 35 -23.10 4.95 23.06
N THR A 36 -23.81 4.25 22.18
CA THR A 36 -25.24 3.91 22.35
C THR A 36 -25.47 2.56 23.02
N GLY A 37 -24.41 1.80 23.35
CA GLY A 37 -24.50 0.56 24.15
C GLY A 37 -25.15 -0.63 23.45
N GLN A 38 -25.21 -0.63 22.11
CA GLN A 38 -25.95 -1.65 21.35
C GLN A 38 -25.14 -2.89 20.93
N LEU A 39 -23.83 -2.93 21.17
CA LEU A 39 -22.96 -4.02 20.68
C LEU A 39 -22.81 -5.16 21.69
N LYS A 40 -23.12 -6.39 21.24
CA LYS A 40 -22.92 -7.64 22.00
C LYS A 40 -21.53 -8.22 21.72
N SER A 41 -20.91 -8.84 22.73
CA SER A 41 -19.55 -9.45 22.66
C SER A 41 -19.34 -10.46 21.52
N LEU A 42 -20.41 -11.11 21.05
CA LEU A 42 -20.35 -12.04 19.92
C LEU A 42 -20.03 -11.33 18.59
N ASP A 43 -20.53 -10.10 18.41
CA ASP A 43 -20.30 -9.31 17.19
C ASP A 43 -18.85 -8.84 17.12
N LEU A 44 -18.27 -8.46 18.28
CA LEU A 44 -16.87 -8.06 18.39
C LEU A 44 -15.90 -9.16 17.96
N ARG A 45 -16.21 -10.43 18.28
CA ARG A 45 -15.36 -11.58 17.92
C ARG A 45 -15.38 -11.84 16.42
N LEU A 46 -16.55 -11.71 15.79
CA LEU A 46 -16.70 -11.90 14.35
C LEU A 46 -15.98 -10.79 13.58
N GLU A 47 -16.12 -9.54 14.02
CA GLU A 47 -15.42 -8.41 13.44
C GLU A 47 -13.91 -8.56 13.60
N LEU A 48 -13.44 -8.92 14.80
CA LEU A 48 -12.02 -9.14 15.06
C LEU A 48 -11.44 -10.18 14.09
N ARG A 49 -12.06 -11.37 13.98
CA ARG A 49 -11.63 -12.41 13.03
C ARG A 49 -11.60 -11.94 11.59
N ARG A 50 -12.60 -11.16 11.15
CA ARG A 50 -12.62 -10.59 9.80
C ARG A 50 -11.44 -9.62 9.60
N THR A 51 -11.21 -8.73 10.56
CA THR A 51 -10.12 -7.74 10.48
C THR A 51 -8.74 -8.37 10.54
N GLU A 52 -8.54 -9.42 11.36
CA GLU A 52 -7.28 -10.18 11.44
C GLU A 52 -7.03 -10.96 10.16
N SER A 53 -8.04 -11.62 9.59
CA SER A 53 -7.90 -12.32 8.30
C SER A 53 -7.57 -11.35 7.15
N THR A 54 -8.21 -10.19 7.11
CA THR A 54 -7.89 -9.15 6.12
C THR A 54 -6.47 -8.65 6.29
N LEU A 55 -6.05 -8.35 7.54
CA LEU A 55 -4.70 -7.91 7.85
C LEU A 55 -3.65 -8.96 7.46
N GLN A 56 -3.89 -10.25 7.71
CA GLN A 56 -2.99 -11.33 7.29
C GLN A 56 -2.82 -11.38 5.77
N SER A 57 -3.91 -11.21 5.02
CA SER A 57 -3.86 -11.12 3.57
C SER A 57 -3.05 -9.90 3.10
N ASP A 58 -3.29 -8.74 3.71
CA ASP A 58 -2.58 -7.50 3.36
C ASP A 58 -1.08 -7.61 3.65
N ILE A 59 -0.70 -8.19 4.80
CA ILE A 59 0.69 -8.46 5.16
C ILE A 59 1.35 -9.39 4.14
N HIS A 60 0.69 -10.48 3.75
CA HIS A 60 1.20 -11.39 2.71
C HIS A 60 1.37 -10.69 1.36
N GLY A 61 0.56 -9.68 1.06
CA GLY A 61 0.65 -8.88 -0.16
C GLY A 61 1.80 -7.86 -0.19
N LEU A 62 2.43 -7.54 0.95
CA LEU A 62 3.46 -6.49 1.02
C LEU A 62 4.75 -6.87 0.30
N ALA A 63 5.36 -8.01 0.66
CA ALA A 63 6.62 -8.44 0.06
C ALA A 63 6.57 -8.49 -1.49
N PRO A 64 5.57 -9.13 -2.14
CA PRO A 64 5.49 -9.12 -3.60
C PRO A 64 5.26 -7.73 -4.20
N LEU A 65 4.51 -6.85 -3.52
CA LEU A 65 4.34 -5.46 -3.94
C LEU A 65 5.69 -4.71 -3.91
N LEU A 66 6.44 -4.82 -2.83
CA LEU A 66 7.77 -4.20 -2.67
C LEU A 66 8.73 -4.68 -3.77
N GLU A 67 8.77 -5.98 -4.04
CA GLU A 67 9.60 -6.55 -5.11
C GLU A 67 9.19 -6.02 -6.49
N SER A 68 7.88 -5.92 -6.76
CA SER A 68 7.38 -5.37 -8.02
C SER A 68 7.80 -3.90 -8.21
N ALA A 69 7.75 -3.10 -7.15
CA ALA A 69 8.18 -1.71 -7.16
C ALA A 69 9.68 -1.58 -7.40
N LYS A 70 10.51 -2.41 -6.75
CA LYS A 70 11.96 -2.46 -7.01
C LYS A 70 12.25 -2.83 -8.46
N ALA A 71 11.60 -3.85 -8.99
CA ALA A 71 11.78 -4.26 -10.38
C ALA A 71 11.36 -3.16 -11.37
N SER A 72 10.29 -2.41 -11.07
CA SER A 72 9.88 -1.25 -11.87
C SER A 72 10.94 -0.15 -11.86
N ARG A 73 11.32 0.30 -10.65
CA ARG A 73 12.25 1.41 -10.43
C ARG A 73 13.61 1.16 -11.06
N THR A 74 14.13 -0.04 -10.89
CA THR A 74 15.45 -0.45 -11.46
C THR A 74 15.45 -0.44 -12.98
N ARG A 75 14.39 -0.95 -13.62
CA ARG A 75 14.24 -0.90 -15.09
C ARG A 75 14.14 0.54 -15.61
N LEU A 76 13.35 1.38 -14.94
CA LEU A 76 13.22 2.79 -15.32
C LEU A 76 14.56 3.52 -15.18
N ALA A 77 15.25 3.35 -14.04
CA ALA A 77 16.54 3.98 -13.80
C ALA A 77 17.61 3.50 -14.81
N ALA A 78 17.59 2.22 -15.20
CA ALA A 78 18.46 1.71 -16.25
C ALA A 78 18.15 2.35 -17.61
N ALA A 79 16.87 2.47 -17.98
CA ALA A 79 16.45 3.10 -19.23
C ALA A 79 16.81 4.60 -19.29
N GLN A 80 16.86 5.28 -18.15
CA GLN A 80 17.28 6.67 -18.03
C GLN A 80 18.80 6.85 -17.87
N GLY A 81 19.58 5.76 -17.83
CA GLY A 81 21.02 5.81 -17.54
C GLY A 81 21.38 6.23 -16.10
N ALA A 82 20.39 6.27 -15.20
CA ALA A 82 20.51 6.72 -13.81
C ALA A 82 20.60 5.56 -12.79
N TYR A 83 20.81 4.32 -13.24
CA TYR A 83 20.83 3.14 -12.37
C TYR A 83 21.86 3.23 -11.23
N HIS A 84 23.06 3.74 -11.51
CA HIS A 84 24.12 3.90 -10.53
C HIS A 84 24.08 5.23 -9.75
N SER A 85 23.03 6.03 -9.95
CA SER A 85 22.88 7.32 -9.25
C SER A 85 22.76 7.15 -7.74
N GLY A 86 23.18 8.17 -6.99
CA GLY A 86 22.99 8.20 -5.54
C GLY A 86 21.53 8.09 -5.13
N ALA A 87 20.61 8.66 -5.93
CA ALA A 87 19.17 8.58 -5.69
C ALA A 87 18.65 7.14 -5.78
N THR A 88 19.06 6.38 -6.81
CA THR A 88 18.68 4.97 -6.94
C THR A 88 19.26 4.13 -5.81
N LYS A 89 20.53 4.35 -5.44
CA LYS A 89 21.16 3.65 -4.31
C LYS A 89 20.42 3.92 -2.99
N HIS A 90 20.14 5.19 -2.70
CA HIS A 90 19.41 5.57 -1.50
C HIS A 90 18.01 4.96 -1.46
N TRP A 91 17.30 4.97 -2.58
CA TRP A 91 15.98 4.34 -2.68
C TRP A 91 16.04 2.83 -2.45
N LEU A 92 17.05 2.13 -2.99
CA LEU A 92 17.25 0.70 -2.75
C LEU A 92 17.55 0.40 -1.28
N THR A 93 18.33 1.24 -0.61
CA THR A 93 18.56 1.10 0.84
C THR A 93 17.28 1.30 1.65
N GLN A 94 16.43 2.26 1.29
CA GLN A 94 15.11 2.39 1.92
C GLN A 94 14.23 1.17 1.66
N TRP A 95 14.29 0.63 0.45
CA TRP A 95 13.59 -0.59 0.08
C TRP A 95 14.03 -1.81 0.90
N ASP A 96 15.34 -1.98 1.12
CA ASP A 96 15.88 -3.06 1.95
C ASP A 96 15.33 -2.97 3.39
N ALA A 97 15.32 -1.76 3.97
CA ALA A 97 14.79 -1.52 5.31
C ALA A 97 13.28 -1.82 5.38
N ASP A 98 12.51 -1.29 4.43
CA ASP A 98 11.07 -1.49 4.36
C ASP A 98 10.68 -2.96 4.10
N LEU A 99 11.49 -3.71 3.35
CA LEU A 99 11.30 -5.14 3.14
C LEU A 99 11.57 -5.93 4.43
N ALA A 100 12.60 -5.57 5.17
CA ALA A 100 12.86 -6.16 6.49
C ALA A 100 11.68 -5.89 7.45
N ASP A 101 11.14 -4.67 7.45
CA ASP A 101 9.95 -4.33 8.22
C ASP A 101 8.73 -5.16 7.79
N ALA A 102 8.47 -5.28 6.48
CA ALA A 102 7.38 -6.09 5.95
C ALA A 102 7.50 -7.58 6.33
N ASN A 103 8.72 -8.13 6.28
CA ASN A 103 8.98 -9.51 6.69
C ASN A 103 8.78 -9.70 8.20
N SER A 104 9.20 -8.74 9.02
CA SER A 104 8.97 -8.78 10.48
C SER A 104 7.47 -8.74 10.83
N LEU A 105 6.68 -7.98 10.06
CA LEU A 105 5.22 -7.97 10.17
C LEU A 105 4.61 -9.32 9.76
N GLY A 106 5.18 -9.98 8.74
CA GLY A 106 4.83 -11.33 8.31
C GLY A 106 5.08 -12.38 9.39
N GLU A 107 6.25 -12.37 10.01
CA GLU A 107 6.59 -13.29 11.10
C GLU A 107 5.71 -13.05 12.34
N GLY A 108 5.47 -11.78 12.65
CA GLY A 108 4.58 -11.35 13.75
C GLY A 108 3.09 -11.65 13.50
N ALA A 109 2.67 -11.90 12.26
CA ALA A 109 1.28 -12.20 11.93
C ALA A 109 0.79 -13.54 12.50
N SER A 110 1.70 -14.43 12.90
CA SER A 110 1.39 -15.65 13.66
C SER A 110 0.72 -15.35 15.01
N VAL A 111 0.99 -14.18 15.59
CA VAL A 111 0.35 -13.70 16.82
C VAL A 111 -1.12 -13.37 16.57
N LEU A 112 -1.57 -13.18 15.33
CA LEU A 112 -2.97 -12.91 14.96
C LEU A 112 -3.87 -14.15 14.97
N ASP A 113 -3.31 -15.37 15.11
CA ASP A 113 -4.07 -16.62 15.11
C ASP A 113 -4.41 -17.13 16.54
N ILE A 114 -4.57 -16.21 17.50
CA ILE A 114 -4.89 -16.57 18.89
C ILE A 114 -6.40 -16.80 19.02
N ASP A 115 -6.78 -17.93 19.62
CA ASP A 115 -8.18 -18.24 19.87
C ASP A 115 -8.80 -17.29 20.92
N CYS A 116 -9.57 -16.32 20.44
CA CYS A 116 -10.19 -15.27 21.25
C CYS A 116 -11.53 -15.70 21.89
N LEU A 117 -11.91 -16.98 21.85
CA LEU A 117 -13.19 -17.48 22.39
C LEU A 117 -13.35 -17.25 23.89
N ALA A 118 -12.24 -17.24 24.64
CA ALA A 118 -12.23 -17.02 26.09
C ALA A 118 -12.06 -15.55 26.49
N PHE A 119 -11.82 -14.63 25.54
CA PHE A 119 -11.53 -13.24 25.87
C PHE A 119 -12.78 -12.51 26.37
N SER A 120 -12.56 -11.69 27.40
CA SER A 120 -13.51 -10.69 27.87
C SER A 120 -13.70 -9.59 26.83
N GLN A 121 -14.79 -8.82 26.97
CA GLN A 121 -15.06 -7.71 26.07
C GLN A 121 -13.92 -6.68 26.04
N ALA A 122 -13.34 -6.35 27.19
CA ALA A 122 -12.24 -5.38 27.28
C ALA A 122 -10.97 -5.87 26.56
N GLU A 123 -10.68 -7.17 26.62
CA GLU A 123 -9.54 -7.78 25.93
C GLU A 123 -9.75 -7.81 24.41
N LEU A 124 -10.96 -8.12 23.95
CA LEU A 124 -11.32 -8.05 22.53
C LEU A 124 -11.19 -6.61 21.99
N GLU A 125 -11.63 -5.62 22.77
CA GLU A 125 -11.49 -4.20 22.40
C GLU A 125 -10.02 -3.77 22.29
N ALA A 126 -9.19 -4.12 23.29
CA ALA A 126 -7.76 -3.81 23.25
C ALA A 126 -7.09 -4.46 22.05
N ARG A 127 -7.47 -5.69 21.73
CA ARG A 127 -6.96 -6.42 20.57
C ARG A 127 -7.35 -5.76 19.25
N LEU A 128 -8.61 -5.34 19.10
CA LEU A 128 -9.08 -4.66 17.90
C LEU A 128 -8.29 -3.37 17.63
N VAL A 129 -7.94 -2.62 18.68
CA VAL A 129 -7.08 -1.44 18.56
C VAL A 129 -5.67 -1.81 18.05
N THR A 130 -5.09 -2.91 18.54
CA THR A 130 -3.76 -3.36 18.08
C THR A 130 -3.77 -3.81 16.62
N VAL A 131 -4.79 -4.57 16.20
CA VAL A 131 -5.00 -4.99 14.80
C VAL A 131 -5.13 -3.77 13.91
N HIS A 132 -5.89 -2.77 14.33
CA HIS A 132 -6.06 -1.53 13.56
C HIS A 132 -4.75 -0.74 13.41
N LYS A 133 -3.92 -0.69 14.46
CA LYS A 133 -2.60 -0.05 14.39
C LYS A 133 -1.72 -0.74 13.34
N LEU A 134 -1.72 -2.07 13.31
CA LEU A 134 -0.98 -2.86 12.32
C LEU A 134 -1.53 -2.64 10.90
N GLN A 135 -2.86 -2.63 10.72
CA GLN A 135 -3.49 -2.30 9.44
C GLN A 135 -3.04 -0.95 8.89
N ARG A 136 -2.96 0.08 9.75
CA ARG A 136 -2.47 1.40 9.33
C ARG A 136 -1.01 1.35 8.86
N GLN A 137 -0.15 0.62 9.56
CA GLN A 137 1.26 0.47 9.18
C GLN A 137 1.39 -0.22 7.82
N VAL A 138 0.67 -1.34 7.63
CA VAL A 138 0.63 -2.08 6.37
C VAL A 138 0.10 -1.21 5.23
N ALA A 139 -1.00 -0.48 5.46
CA ALA A 139 -1.59 0.41 4.46
C ALA A 139 -0.64 1.56 4.08
N GLN A 140 0.07 2.13 5.05
CA GLN A 140 1.05 3.19 4.78
C GLN A 140 2.20 2.69 3.91
N LEU A 141 2.73 1.49 4.22
CA LEU A 141 3.80 0.87 3.45
C LEU A 141 3.33 0.53 2.03
N ALA A 142 2.17 -0.12 1.91
CA ALA A 142 1.57 -0.44 0.61
C ALA A 142 1.33 0.82 -0.24
N GLY A 143 0.78 1.88 0.37
CA GLY A 143 0.53 3.15 -0.30
C GLY A 143 1.80 3.83 -0.82
N LYS A 144 2.89 3.77 -0.07
CA LYS A 144 4.22 4.28 -0.50
C LYS A 144 4.67 3.60 -1.80
N TYR A 145 4.60 2.27 -1.86
CA TYR A 145 5.09 1.51 -3.01
C TYR A 145 4.15 1.53 -4.22
N GLN A 146 2.84 1.54 -4.00
CA GLN A 146 1.87 1.76 -5.07
C GLN A 146 2.03 3.13 -5.72
N SER A 147 2.26 4.17 -4.90
CA SER A 147 2.54 5.52 -5.41
C SER A 147 3.85 5.57 -6.21
N SER A 148 4.88 4.84 -5.76
CA SER A 148 6.13 4.72 -6.51
C SER A 148 5.93 4.03 -7.87
N LEU A 149 5.16 2.94 -7.91
CA LEU A 149 4.83 2.24 -9.17
C LEU A 149 4.09 3.16 -10.14
N ALA A 150 3.09 3.90 -9.65
CA ALA A 150 2.36 4.86 -10.47
C ALA A 150 3.26 5.98 -11.02
N ALA A 151 4.18 6.49 -10.21
CA ALA A 151 5.16 7.48 -10.66
C ALA A 151 6.11 6.91 -11.73
N ASP A 152 6.56 5.67 -11.56
CA ASP A 152 7.41 4.99 -12.54
C ASP A 152 6.66 4.76 -13.87
N ASP A 153 5.37 4.44 -13.83
CA ASP A 153 4.52 4.29 -15.03
C ASP A 153 4.44 5.59 -15.83
N VAL A 154 4.21 6.72 -15.15
CA VAL A 154 4.19 8.04 -15.77
C VAL A 154 5.54 8.36 -16.41
N ALA A 155 6.64 8.11 -15.69
CA ALA A 155 7.98 8.36 -16.20
C ALA A 155 8.33 7.47 -17.41
N ARG A 156 7.89 6.21 -17.41
CA ARG A 156 8.04 5.32 -18.57
C ARG A 156 7.30 5.83 -19.79
N GLU A 157 6.10 6.36 -19.60
CA GLU A 157 5.32 6.91 -20.71
C GLU A 157 5.95 8.18 -21.29
N GLN A 158 6.48 9.06 -20.43
CA GLN A 158 7.24 10.23 -20.86
C GLN A 158 8.48 9.82 -21.67
N LEU A 159 9.26 8.85 -21.18
CA LEU A 159 10.44 8.36 -21.89
C LEU A 159 10.11 7.82 -23.29
N ARG A 160 8.99 7.11 -23.43
CA ARG A 160 8.51 6.64 -24.74
C ARG A 160 8.10 7.78 -25.66
N ALA A 161 7.44 8.81 -25.12
CA ALA A 161 7.06 9.98 -25.88
C ALA A 161 8.29 10.73 -26.40
N ASP A 162 9.29 10.94 -25.54
CA ASP A 162 10.56 11.59 -25.92
C ASP A 162 11.29 10.79 -27.00
N GLN A 163 11.34 9.47 -26.87
CA GLN A 163 11.96 8.60 -27.87
C GLN A 163 11.25 8.68 -29.22
N ARG A 164 9.91 8.79 -29.24
CA ARG A 164 9.13 8.97 -30.48
C ARG A 164 9.44 10.30 -31.14
N VAL A 165 9.52 11.39 -30.37
CA VAL A 165 9.86 12.74 -30.87
C VAL A 165 11.27 12.74 -31.48
N ILE A 166 12.27 12.17 -30.79
CA ILE A 166 13.64 12.07 -31.31
C ILE A 166 13.68 11.25 -32.60
N THR A 167 12.96 10.13 -32.63
CA THR A 167 12.91 9.27 -33.83
C THR A 167 12.25 9.99 -35.00
N GLN A 168 11.16 10.72 -34.78
CA GLN A 168 10.51 11.54 -35.81
C GLN A 168 11.41 12.66 -36.31
N ALA A 169 12.08 13.40 -35.41
CA ALA A 169 12.98 14.48 -35.80
C ALA A 169 14.18 13.98 -36.64
N ARG A 170 14.69 12.77 -36.34
CA ARG A 170 15.71 12.09 -37.15
C ARG A 170 15.18 11.70 -38.54
N LEU A 171 13.94 11.19 -38.62
CA LEU A 171 13.31 10.84 -39.91
C LEU A 171 13.06 12.09 -40.77
N GLU A 172 12.78 13.23 -40.15
CA GLU A 172 12.58 14.52 -40.81
C GLU A 172 13.89 15.26 -41.14
N GLY A 173 15.07 14.69 -40.79
CA GLY A 173 16.38 15.28 -41.05
C GLY A 173 16.67 16.57 -40.26
N LYS A 174 15.95 16.80 -39.16
CA LYS A 174 16.14 17.98 -38.28
C LYS A 174 17.26 17.79 -37.27
N ILE A 175 17.76 16.55 -37.12
CA ILE A 175 18.87 16.13 -36.26
C ILE A 175 19.60 14.94 -36.90
#